data_AF-A0A1Y4EVE6-F1
#
_entry.id   AF-A0A1Y4EVE6-F1
#
_cell.length_a   1.000
_cell.length_b   1.000
_cell.length_c   1.000
_cell.angle_alpha   90.00
_cell.angle_beta   90.00
_cell.angle_gamma   90.00
#
_symmetry.space_group_name_H-M   'P 1'
#
loop_
_entity.id
_entity.type
_entity.pdbx_description
1 polymer ?
#
loop_
_entity_poly.entity_id
_entity_poly.type
_entity_poly.pdbx_seq_one_letter_code
_entity_poly.pdbx_strand_id
1 'polypeptide(L)' 'MIIQPERGTRNINEKFYEMETRQIAMLNEIFGEVELTKGEMRTLVWLAGWEESTVANVVSAIRKAIVAETRRLNQPLRP' A
#
# COMPACT_ATOMS: atom_id res chain seq x y z
N MET A 1 -1.52 -9.62 -4.38
CA MET A 1 -0.77 -9.26 -3.16
C MET A 1 0.63 -8.76 -3.49
N ILE A 2 1.09 -7.73 -2.78
CA ILE A 2 2.44 -7.17 -2.83
C ILE A 2 3.38 -8.11 -2.09
N ILE A 3 4.55 -8.38 -2.66
CA ILE A 3 5.54 -9.32 -2.13
C ILE A 3 6.85 -8.60 -1.90
N GLN A 4 7.47 -8.84 -0.74
CA GLN A 4 8.82 -8.34 -0.43
C GLN A 4 9.83 -8.89 -1.45
N PRO A 5 10.70 -8.06 -2.04
CA PRO A 5 11.82 -8.54 -2.86
C PRO A 5 12.72 -9.49 -2.10
N GLU A 6 13.28 -10.47 -2.81
CA GLU A 6 14.17 -11.48 -2.24
C GLU A 6 15.30 -10.85 -1.41
N ARG A 7 15.51 -11.39 -0.20
CA ARG A 7 16.54 -10.90 0.72
C ARG A 7 17.93 -11.16 0.14
N GLY A 8 18.84 -10.21 0.35
CA GLY A 8 20.21 -10.28 -0.18
C GLY A 8 20.37 -9.76 -1.61
N THR A 9 19.27 -9.47 -2.33
CA THR A 9 19.33 -8.80 -3.65
C THR A 9 19.59 -7.30 -3.55
N ARG A 10 19.40 -6.71 -2.35
CA ARG A 10 19.61 -5.29 -2.04
C ARG A 10 20.60 -5.14 -0.89
N ASN A 11 21.50 -4.14 -1.01
CA ASN A 11 22.49 -3.82 0.01
C ASN A 11 21.87 -3.03 1.19
N ILE A 12 21.03 -3.69 1.97
CA ILE A 12 20.31 -3.15 3.13
C ILE A 12 20.32 -4.15 4.28
N ASN A 13 20.13 -3.67 5.52
CA ASN A 13 20.20 -4.51 6.71
C ASN A 13 18.91 -5.29 6.99
N GLU A 14 19.00 -6.28 7.89
CA GLU A 14 17.88 -7.14 8.29
C GLU A 14 16.69 -6.35 8.85
N LYS A 15 16.95 -5.32 9.67
CA LYS A 15 15.89 -4.48 10.27
C LYS A 15 15.08 -3.75 9.20
N PHE A 16 15.69 -3.40 8.08
CA PHE A 16 14.98 -2.82 6.93
C PHE A 16 14.01 -3.83 6.33
N TYR A 17 14.43 -5.08 6.12
CA TYR A 17 13.54 -6.12 5.59
C TYR A 17 12.38 -6.41 6.56
N GLU A 18 12.61 -6.40 7.87
CA GLU A 18 11.54 -6.54 8.87
C GLU A 18 10.54 -5.38 8.82
N MET A 19 11.03 -4.14 8.74
CA MET A 19 10.20 -2.94 8.60
C MET A 19 9.39 -2.98 7.30
N GLU A 20 10.03 -3.26 6.17
CA GLU A 20 9.36 -3.36 4.88
C GLU A 20 8.31 -4.48 4.87
N THR A 21 8.56 -5.61 5.55
CA THR A 21 7.57 -6.69 5.70
C THR A 21 6.30 -6.17 6.39
N ARG A 22 6.44 -5.42 7.48
CA ARG A 22 5.29 -4.83 8.20
C ARG A 22 4.54 -3.82 7.33
N GLN A 23 5.27 -2.98 6.59
CA GLN A 23 4.68 -1.99 5.71
C GLN A 23 3.95 -2.63 4.51
N ILE A 24 4.50 -3.70 3.92
CA ILE A 24 3.84 -4.48 2.87
C ILE A 24 2.57 -5.16 3.40
N ALA A 25 2.59 -5.69 4.62
CA ALA A 25 1.39 -6.26 5.24
C ALA A 25 0.27 -5.20 5.34
N MET A 26 0.59 -4.00 5.81
CA MET A 26 -0.36 -2.88 5.90
C MET A 26 -0.91 -2.47 4.53
N LEU A 27 -0.05 -2.41 3.50
CA LEU A 27 -0.50 -2.11 2.13
C LEU A 27 -1.42 -3.22 1.59
N ASN A 28 -1.12 -4.49 1.88
CA ASN A 28 -1.95 -5.62 1.46
C ASN A 28 -3.33 -5.67 2.15
N GLU A 29 -3.54 -4.98 3.28
CA GLU A 29 -4.89 -4.81 3.84
C GLU A 29 -5.81 -4.02 2.89
N ILE A 30 -5.25 -3.15 2.04
CA ILE A 30 -6.01 -2.39 1.04
C ILE A 30 -5.94 -3.06 -0.32
N PHE A 31 -4.75 -3.48 -0.75
CA PHE A 31 -4.49 -3.94 -2.12
C PHE A 31 -4.49 -5.46 -2.27
N GLY A 32 -4.78 -6.23 -1.22
CA GLY A 32 -4.68 -7.70 -1.24
C GLY A 32 -5.53 -8.36 -2.32
N GLU A 33 -6.72 -7.80 -2.57
CA GLU A 33 -7.70 -8.26 -3.55
C GLU A 33 -7.72 -7.42 -4.85
N VAL A 34 -6.83 -6.44 -4.97
CA VAL A 34 -6.74 -5.56 -6.14
C VAL A 34 -5.76 -6.18 -7.15
N GLU A 35 -6.19 -6.30 -8.41
CA GLU A 35 -5.29 -6.65 -9.51
C GLU A 35 -4.38 -5.46 -9.81
N LEU A 36 -3.13 -5.57 -9.36
CA LEU A 36 -2.10 -4.56 -9.59
C LEU A 36 -1.30 -4.87 -10.84
N THR A 37 -1.07 -3.85 -11.65
CA THR A 37 -0.07 -3.91 -12.71
C THR A 37 1.33 -4.08 -12.13
N LYS A 38 2.27 -4.53 -12.97
CA LYS A 38 3.70 -4.62 -12.59
C LYS A 38 4.27 -3.27 -12.13
N GLY A 39 3.80 -2.17 -12.73
CA GLY A 39 4.22 -0.82 -12.37
C GLY A 39 3.74 -0.43 -10.97
N GLU A 40 2.46 -0.65 -10.68
CA GLU A 40 1.89 -0.37 -9.36
C GLU A 40 2.52 -1.22 -8.27
N MET A 41 2.71 -2.52 -8.52
CA MET A 41 3.38 -3.39 -7.55
C MET A 41 4.80 -2.90 -7.23
N ARG A 42 5.57 -2.49 -8.25
CA ARG A 42 6.91 -1.92 -8.05
C ARG A 42 6.86 -0.61 -7.24
N THR A 43 5.90 0.26 -7.55
CA THR A 43 5.70 1.51 -6.82
C THR A 43 5.34 1.27 -5.36
N LEU A 44 4.49 0.28 -5.07
CA LEU A 44 4.08 -0.04 -3.70
C LEU A 44 5.19 -0.72 -2.90
N VAL A 45 6.00 -1.57 -3.53
CA VAL A 45 7.23 -2.09 -2.92
C VAL A 45 8.22 -0.96 -2.61
N TRP A 46 8.41 -0.03 -3.55
CA TRP A 46 9.24 1.15 -3.31
C TRP A 46 8.70 2.00 -2.16
N LEU A 47 7.39 2.20 -2.10
CA LEU A 47 6.72 2.94 -1.02
C LEU A 47 6.94 2.27 0.35
N ALA A 48 6.89 0.93 0.41
CA ALA A 48 7.11 0.16 1.63
C ALA A 48 8.55 0.24 2.19
N GLY A 49 9.49 0.80 1.43
CA GLY A 49 10.85 1.07 1.88
C GLY A 49 11.03 2.40 2.63
N TRP A 50 10.00 3.25 2.69
CA TRP A 50 10.05 4.53 3.38
C TRP A 50 9.76 4.40 4.89
N GLU A 51 9.71 5.54 5.59
CA GLU A 51 9.37 5.58 7.01
C GLU A 51 7.97 5.00 7.28
N GLU A 52 7.80 4.26 8.38
CA GLU A 52 6.52 3.68 8.80
C GLU A 52 5.38 4.71 8.84
N SER A 53 5.66 5.96 9.24
CA SER A 53 4.67 7.05 9.24
C SER A 53 4.21 7.43 7.83
N THR A 54 5.09 7.35 6.82
CA THR A 54 4.76 7.65 5.43
C THR A 54 3.75 6.64 4.90
N VAL A 55 4.00 5.35 5.07
CA VAL A 55 3.07 4.30 4.63
C VAL A 55 1.76 4.37 5.40
N ALA A 56 1.80 4.55 6.73
CA ALA A 56 0.59 4.69 7.55
C ALA A 56 -0.28 5.88 7.10
N ASN A 57 0.34 7.03 6.78
CA ASN A 57 -0.38 8.21 6.31
C ASN A 57 -1.01 8.00 4.93
N VAL A 58 -0.30 7.36 3.99
CA VAL A 58 -0.83 7.04 2.65
C VAL A 58 -1.98 6.05 2.74
N VAL A 59 -1.84 4.97 3.52
CA VAL A 59 -2.89 3.97 3.78
C VAL A 59 -4.13 4.65 4.38
N SER A 60 -3.95 5.53 5.37
CA SER A 60 -5.02 6.33 5.97
C SER A 60 -5.74 7.22 4.95
N ALA A 61 -4.99 7.91 4.09
CA ALA A 61 -5.55 8.75 3.04
C ALA A 61 -6.36 7.95 2.01
N ILE A 62 -5.85 6.79 1.58
CA ILE A 62 -6.55 5.91 0.63
C ILE A 62 -7.86 5.40 1.23
N ARG A 63 -7.88 4.96 2.49
CA ARG A 63 -9.12 4.54 3.18
C ARG A 63 -10.15 5.66 3.19
N LYS A 64 -9.73 6.89 3.49
CA LYS A 64 -10.62 8.07 3.45
C LYS A 64 -11.14 8.34 2.04
N ALA A 65 -10.30 8.19 1.02
CA ALA A 65 -10.70 8.36 -0.38
C ALA A 65 -11.73 7.31 -0.82
N ILE A 66 -11.54 6.02 -0.47
CA ILE A 66 -12.51 4.94 -0.73
C ILE A 66 -13.85 5.27 -0.06
N VAL A 67 -13.85 5.63 1.23
CA VAL A 67 -15.08 6.00 1.94
C VAL A 67 -15.78 7.20 1.29
N ALA A 68 -15.01 8.22 0.87
CA ALA A 68 -15.55 9.38 0.18
C ALA A 68 -16.18 9.00 -1.17
N GLU A 69 -15.54 8.11 -1.94
CA GLU A 69 -16.04 7.66 -3.23
C GLU A 69 -17.28 6.78 -3.09
N THR A 70 -17.29 5.82 -2.16
CA THR A 70 -18.48 5.02 -1.84
C THR A 70 -19.66 5.91 -1.45
N ARG A 71 -19.43 6.99 -0.70
CA ARG A 71 -20.47 7.98 -0.39
C ARG A 71 -20.99 8.71 -1.62
N ARG A 72 -20.13 9.04 -2.59
CA ARG A 72 -20.57 9.68 -3.85
C ARG A 72 -21.39 8.73 -4.70
N LEU A 73 -20.95 7.47 -4.84
CA LEU A 73 -21.65 6.45 -5.63
C LEU A 73 -23.02 6.09 -5.02
N ASN A 74 -23.15 6.15 -3.69
CA ASN A 74 -24.41 5.91 -2.98
C ASN A 74 -25.32 7.16 -2.88
N GLN A 75 -24.90 8.32 -3.37
CA GLN A 75 -25.79 9.48 -3.42
C GLN A 75 -26.78 9.34 -4.58
N PRO A 76 -28.07 9.59 -4.36
CA PRO A 76 -29.02 9.65 -5.46
C PRO A 76 -28.58 10.73 -6.45
N LEU A 77 -28.69 10.44 -7.76
CA LEU A 77 -28.55 11.45 -8.80
C LEU A 77 -29.47 12.62 -8.43
N ARG A 78 -28.89 13.80 -8.18
CA ARG A 78 -29.70 14.99 -7.91
C ARG A 78 -30.54 15.28 -9.16
N PRO A 79 -31.85 15.58 -9.00
CA PRO A 79 -32.68 16.04 -10.10
C PRO A 79 -32.12 17.31 -10.76
#